data_AF-A0AAW2KQQ2-F1
#
_entry.id   AF-A0AAW2KQQ2-F1
#
_cell.length_a   1.000
_cell.length_b   1.000
_cell.length_c   1.000
_cell.angle_alpha   90.00
_cell.angle_beta   90.00
_cell.angle_gamma   90.00
#
_symmetry.space_group_name_H-M   'P 1'
#
loop_
_entity.id
_entity.type
_entity.pdbx_description
1 polymer ?
#
loop_
_entity_poly.entity_id
_entity_poly.type
_entity_poly.pdbx_seq_one_letter_code
_entity_poly.pdbx_strand_id
1 'polypeptide(L)'
;MQEIALHFMCRGKEFRVVDTVGLRSFTAGGKLLQINRRMEFVFASHSFDVWESWTFEGPLEDCRLVNCRNPLAVLDVRIEILAALGEDGITRWLD
;
A
#
# COMPACT_ATOMS: atom_id res chain seq x y z
N MET A 1 -8.01 3.99 -16.87
CA MET A 1 -7.11 3.43 -15.84
C MET A 1 -7.08 4.44 -14.71
N GLN A 2 -7.66 4.12 -13.55
CA GLN A 2 -7.60 4.99 -12.37
C GLN A 2 -6.27 4.73 -11.67
N GLU A 3 -5.44 5.75 -11.57
CA GLU A 3 -4.17 5.71 -10.86
C GLU A 3 -4.47 5.89 -9.36
N ILE A 4 -4.25 4.84 -8.56
CA ILE A 4 -4.34 4.94 -7.10
C ILE A 4 -2.96 5.38 -6.61
N ALA A 5 -2.78 6.69 -6.42
CA ALA A 5 -1.56 7.21 -5.82
C ALA A 5 -1.50 6.81 -4.34
N LEU A 6 -0.64 5.86 -4.02
CA LEU A 6 -0.39 5.42 -2.66
C LEU A 6 0.87 6.13 -2.14
N HIS A 7 0.68 7.15 -1.30
CA HIS A 7 1.79 7.77 -0.60
C HIS A 7 2.16 6.94 0.63
N PHE A 8 3.34 6.31 0.59
CA PHE A 8 3.90 5.60 1.73
C PHE A 8 4.97 6.47 2.41
N MET A 9 4.90 6.61 3.73
CA MET A 9 6.07 7.01 4.51
C MET A 9 6.82 5.75 4.95
N CYS A 10 8.07 5.59 4.49
CA CYS A 10 8.93 4.49 4.89
C CYS A 10 9.85 4.89 6.04
N ARG A 11 10.09 3.98 6.99
CA ARG A 11 11.00 4.21 8.12
C ARG A 11 12.40 3.67 7.80
N GLY A 12 13.29 4.55 7.34
CA GLY A 12 14.71 4.26 7.08
C GLY A 12 15.10 4.32 5.60
N LYS A 13 16.40 4.15 5.30
CA LYS A 13 16.96 4.11 3.93
C LYS A 13 16.63 2.83 3.17
N GLU A 14 16.19 1.79 3.86
CA GLU A 14 15.82 0.49 3.29
C GLU A 14 14.31 0.28 3.45
N PHE A 15 13.60 0.15 2.32
CA PHE A 15 12.24 -0.36 2.33
C PHE A 15 12.28 -1.83 2.77
N ARG A 16 12.03 -2.08 4.05
CA ARG A 16 11.67 -3.41 4.52
C ARG A 16 10.16 -3.53 4.40
N VAL A 17 9.72 -4.50 3.59
CA VAL A 17 8.31 -4.88 3.48
C VAL A 17 7.78 -5.09 4.89
N VAL A 18 6.86 -4.23 5.32
CA VAL A 18 5.96 -4.55 6.42
C VAL A 18 5.13 -5.72 5.91
N ASP A 19 5.08 -6.84 6.64
CA ASP A 19 4.49 -8.10 6.16
C ASP A 19 3.14 -7.91 5.45
N THR A 20 2.35 -6.94 5.93
CA THR A 20 1.06 -6.56 5.38
C THR A 20 0.79 -5.05 5.49
N VAL A 21 0.05 -4.50 4.53
CA VAL A 21 -0.42 -3.10 4.52
C VAL A 21 -1.91 -2.98 4.23
N GLY A 22 -2.54 -1.96 4.80
CA GLY A 22 -3.93 -1.58 4.49
C GLY A 22 -3.95 -0.31 3.65
N LEU A 23 -4.66 -0.32 2.52
CA LEU A 23 -4.76 0.85 1.64
C LEU A 23 -6.03 1.62 1.92
N ARG A 24 -5.92 2.79 2.55
CA ARG A 24 -7.08 3.63 2.91
C ARG A 24 -7.23 4.78 1.92
N SER A 25 -8.43 4.95 1.35
CA SER A 25 -8.72 6.07 0.46
C SER A 25 -9.36 7.24 1.20
N PHE A 26 -8.77 8.42 1.05
CA PHE A 26 -9.34 9.68 1.56
C PHE A 26 -10.64 10.04 0.82
N THR A 27 -10.65 9.93 -0.52
CA THR A 27 -11.82 10.24 -1.35
C THR A 27 -12.97 9.25 -1.14
N ALA A 28 -12.69 8.03 -0.67
CA ALA A 28 -13.70 7.05 -0.27
C ALA A 28 -14.16 7.20 1.19
N GLY A 29 -13.93 8.37 1.82
CA GLY A 29 -14.34 8.64 3.20
C GLY A 29 -13.54 7.83 4.23
N GLY A 30 -12.27 7.56 3.93
CA GLY A 30 -11.39 6.79 4.80
C GLY A 30 -11.63 5.28 4.77
N LYS A 31 -12.27 4.74 3.73
CA LYS A 31 -12.47 3.28 3.60
C LYS A 31 -11.22 2.58 3.04
N LEU A 32 -11.06 1.31 3.40
CA LEU A 32 -9.98 0.43 2.97
C LEU A 32 -10.32 -0.25 1.64
N LEU A 33 -9.31 -0.38 0.78
CA LEU A 33 -9.36 -1.18 -0.44
C LEU A 33 -9.42 -2.65 -0.09
N GLN A 34 -10.41 -3.34 -0.65
CA GLN A 34 -10.68 -4.76 -0.43
C GLN A 34 -11.07 -5.41 -1.76
N ILE A 35 -11.07 -6.75 -1.78
CA ILE A 35 -11.54 -7.54 -2.93
C ILE A 35 -12.87 -8.18 -2.55
N ASN A 36 -13.93 -7.93 -3.32
CA ASN A 36 -15.23 -8.55 -3.04
C ASN A 36 -15.28 -10.00 -3.58
N ARG A 37 -16.39 -10.71 -3.33
CA ARG A 37 -16.60 -12.10 -3.80
C ARG A 37 -16.65 -12.24 -5.33
N ARG A 38 -16.83 -11.14 -6.06
CA ARG A 38 -16.83 -11.09 -7.53
C ARG A 38 -15.45 -10.75 -8.10
N MET A 39 -14.42 -10.69 -7.25
CA MET A 39 -13.06 -10.26 -7.63
C MET A 39 -13.00 -8.81 -8.12
N GLU A 40 -13.88 -7.95 -7.61
CA GLU A 40 -13.86 -6.52 -7.90
C GLU A 40 -13.21 -5.76 -6.72
N PHE A 41 -12.36 -4.79 -7.05
CA PHE A 41 -11.78 -3.88 -6.06
C PHE A 41 -12.84 -2.91 -5.53
N VAL A 42 -12.97 -2.82 -4.21
CA VAL A 42 -13.97 -1.98 -3.56
C VAL A 42 -13.39 -1.27 -2.35
N PHE A 43 -13.94 -0.10 -2.02
CA PHE A 43 -13.68 0.58 -0.75
C PHE A 43 -14.88 0.37 0.19
N ALA A 44 -14.73 -0.48 1.21
CA ALA A 44 -15.89 -0.93 2.00
C ALA A 44 -15.76 -0.75 3.52
N SER A 45 -14.59 -1.02 4.12
CA SER A 45 -14.42 -1.02 5.59
C SER A 45 -13.60 0.15 6.13
N HIS A 46 -13.93 0.65 7.32
CA HIS A 46 -13.04 1.53 8.10
C HIS A 46 -12.10 0.76 9.02
N SER A 47 -12.46 -0.45 9.41
CA SER A 47 -11.70 -1.31 10.30
C SER A 47 -10.70 -2.13 9.51
N PHE A 48 -9.45 -2.13 9.95
CA PHE A 48 -8.39 -2.94 9.34
C PHE A 48 -8.58 -4.41 9.73
N ASP A 49 -8.57 -5.28 8.72
CA ASP A 49 -8.56 -6.73 8.84
C ASP A 49 -7.33 -7.25 8.10
N VAL A 50 -6.44 -7.95 8.83
CA VAL A 50 -5.20 -8.49 8.26
C VAL A 50 -5.46 -9.47 7.12
N TRP A 51 -6.61 -10.16 7.11
CA TRP A 51 -6.96 -11.05 6.02
C TRP A 51 -7.29 -10.28 4.74
N GLU A 52 -7.74 -9.04 4.85
CA GLU A 52 -8.08 -8.15 3.74
C GLU A 52 -6.93 -7.19 3.40
N SER A 53 -5.75 -7.44 3.98
CA SER A 53 -4.55 -6.64 3.74
C SER A 53 -3.81 -7.06 2.47
N TRP A 54 -2.79 -6.28 2.12
CA TRP A 54 -2.01 -6.44 0.91
C TRP A 54 -0.53 -6.61 1.26
N THR A 55 0.18 -7.44 0.52
CA THR A 55 1.63 -7.63 0.67
C THR A 55 2.34 -7.17 -0.59
N PHE A 56 3.51 -6.56 -0.40
CA PHE A 56 4.38 -6.20 -1.51
C PHE A 56 5.17 -7.41 -2.01
N GLU A 57 5.17 -7.61 -3.31
CA GLU A 57 6.04 -8.55 -3.99
C GLU A 57 6.89 -7.84 -5.04
N GLY A 58 8.15 -8.26 -5.17
CA GLY A 58 9.10 -7.68 -6.13
C GLY A 58 9.92 -6.51 -5.60
N PRO A 59 10.89 -6.02 -6.39
CA PRO A 59 11.67 -4.83 -6.07
C PRO A 59 10.82 -3.56 -6.20
N LEU A 60 11.18 -2.48 -5.50
CA LEU A 60 10.40 -1.23 -5.47
C LEU A 60 10.07 -0.66 -6.87
N GLU A 61 11.01 -0.82 -7.81
CA GLU A 61 10.93 -0.35 -9.19
C GLU A 61 9.87 -1.10 -10.03
N ASP A 62 9.55 -2.33 -9.64
CA ASP A 62 8.64 -3.24 -10.34
C ASP A 62 7.89 -4.10 -9.32
N CYS A 63 7.25 -3.44 -8.35
CA CYS A 63 6.52 -4.11 -7.29
C CYS A 63 5.03 -4.19 -7.59
N ARG A 64 4.40 -5.19 -6.96
CA ARG A 64 2.96 -5.39 -6.99
C ARG A 64 2.42 -5.57 -5.59
N LEU A 65 1.15 -5.24 -5.41
CA LEU A 65 0.41 -5.56 -4.21
C LEU A 65 -0.44 -6.80 -4.44
N VAL A 66 -0.27 -7.80 -3.59
CA VAL A 66 -1.02 -9.05 -3.62
C VAL A 66 -1.92 -9.11 -2.40
N ASN A 67 -3.21 -9.40 -2.60
CA ASN A 67 -4.14 -9.54 -1.48
C ASN A 67 -3.82 -10.80 -0.66
N CYS A 68 -3.79 -10.68 0.67
CA CYS A 68 -3.41 -11.76 1.57
C CYS A 68 -4.40 -12.94 1.57
N ARG A 69 -5.70 -12.69 1.38
CA ARG A 69 -6.74 -13.73 1.35
C ARG A 69 -6.92 -14.32 -0.04
N ASN A 70 -6.67 -13.54 -1.10
CA ASN A 70 -6.80 -13.99 -2.48
C ASN A 70 -5.57 -13.62 -3.33
N PRO A 71 -4.59 -14.54 -3.47
CA PRO A 71 -3.36 -14.29 -4.24
C PRO A 71 -3.56 -13.96 -5.73
N LEU A 72 -4.75 -14.22 -6.29
CA LEU A 72 -5.09 -13.85 -7.67
C LEU A 72 -5.48 -12.37 -7.80
N ALA A 73 -5.80 -11.70 -6.70
CA ALA A 73 -6.07 -10.27 -6.67
C ALA A 73 -4.76 -9.51 -6.54
N VAL A 74 -4.27 -9.02 -7.68
CA VAL A 74 -3.00 -8.32 -7.82
C VAL A 74 -3.27 -6.89 -8.30
N LEU A 75 -2.57 -5.92 -7.69
CA LEU A 75 -2.57 -4.53 -8.11
C LEU A 75 -1.15 -4.16 -8.53
N ASP A 76 -0.96 -3.81 -9.80
CA ASP A 76 0.28 -3.21 -10.26
C ASP A 76 0.39 -1.79 -9.71
N VAL A 77 1.48 -1.49 -9.00
CA VAL A 77 1.66 -0.22 -8.33
C VAL A 77 3.01 0.39 -8.65
N ARG A 78 3.04 1.71 -8.73
CA ARG A 78 4.27 2.48 -8.74
C ARG A 78 4.43 3.13 -7.37
N ILE A 79 5.56 2.88 -6.72
CA ILE A 79 5.89 3.55 -5.47
C ILE A 79 6.94 4.62 -5.73
N GLU A 80 6.67 5.80 -5.21
CA GLU A 80 7.63 6.89 -5.16
C GLU A 80 7.87 7.24 -3.69
N ILE A 81 9.13 7.23 -3.27
CA ILE A 81 9.53 7.64 -1.93
C ILE A 81 9.71 9.15 -1.97
N LEU A 82 8.80 9.88 -1.33
CA LEU A 82 8.86 11.35 -1.28
C LEU A 82 9.62 11.87 -0.07
N ALA A 83 9.89 11.04 0.94
CA ALA A 83 10.58 11.45 2.15
C ALA A 83 11.32 10.27 2.80
N ALA A 84 12.45 10.56 3.43
CA ALA A 84 13.26 9.58 4.16
C ALA A 84 13.59 10.05 5.58
N LEU A 85 13.73 9.08 6.49
CA LEU A 85 14.13 9.33 7.87
C LEU A 85 15.65 9.52 7.95
N GLY A 86 16.10 10.68 8.45
CA GLY A 86 17.51 10.93 8.74
C GLY A 86 18.01 10.15 9.96
N GLU A 87 19.33 10.06 10.12
CA GLU A 87 19.96 9.41 11.28
C GLU A 87 19.63 10.10 12.60
N ASP A 88 19.32 11.40 12.52
CA ASP A 88 18.82 12.23 13.60
C ASP A 88 17.34 11.99 13.93
N GLY A 89 16.68 11.06 13.24
CA GLY A 89 15.27 10.75 13.42
C GLY A 89 14.31 11.76 12.80
N ILE A 90 14.81 12.70 11.98
CA ILE A 90 13.99 13.70 11.32
C ILE A 90 13.66 13.25 9.90
N THR A 91 12.37 13.13 9.59
CA THR A 91 11.88 12.87 8.23
C THR A 91 12.08 14.12 7.37
N ARG A 92 12.73 13.96 6.23
CA ARG A 92 12.95 15.04 5.24
C ARG A 92 12.40 14.62 3.89
N TRP A 93 11.77 15.57 3.21
CA TRP A 93 11.37 15.38 1.81
C TRP A 93 12.61 15.12 0.95
N LEU A 94 12.45 14.22 -0.01
CA LEU A 94 13.41 13.98 -1.08
C LEU A 94 13.03 14.93 -2.22
N ASP A 95 13.99 15.72 -2.68
CA ASP A 95 13.83 16.66 -3.81
C ASP A 95 13.66 15.92 -5.15
#